data_AF-A0A3N7HLK3-F1
#
_entry.id   AF-A0A3N7HLK3-F1
#
_cell.length_a   1.000
_cell.length_b   1.000
_cell.length_c   1.000
_cell.angle_alpha   90.00
_cell.angle_beta   90.00
_cell.angle_gamma   90.00
#
_symmetry.space_group_name_H-M   'P 1'
#
loop_
_entity.id
_entity.type
_entity.pdbx_description
1 polymer ?
#
loop_
_entity_poly.entity_id
_entity_poly.type
_entity_poly.pdbx_seq_one_letter_code
_entity_poly.pdbx_strand_id
1 'polypeptide(L)'
;MPMNILLLDDQGESTLLYKRVLDRAGHEAIAVQHVDVALGKLDRVDLVLIDLMILPAPAVMQREADIVQAGYRNAGQAEMASGQVFGLYLWARRSSLKVPYGYVSSHPEKWLRNLKVDDDTEFAGMSEAERKQLVLDRNALRKVSALPGHCQRLVDIWRTRQWLQ
;
A
#
# COMPACT_ATOMS: atom_id res chain seq x y z
N MET A 1 -12.41 14.97 -2.86
CA MET A 1 -13.70 14.26 -2.69
C MET A 1 -13.62 13.42 -1.44
N PRO A 2 -14.70 13.20 -0.68
CA PRO A 2 -14.74 12.19 0.38
C PRO A 2 -14.29 10.82 -0.17
N MET A 3 -13.60 10.03 0.64
CA MET A 3 -13.10 8.70 0.28
C MET A 3 -13.21 7.76 1.46
N ASN A 4 -13.47 6.49 1.20
CA ASN A 4 -13.35 5.40 2.15
C ASN A 4 -11.93 4.83 2.05
N ILE A 5 -11.12 5.01 3.09
CA ILE A 5 -9.69 4.68 3.08
C ILE A 5 -9.44 3.55 4.07
N LEU A 6 -8.88 2.44 3.59
CA LEU A 6 -8.39 1.35 4.43
C LEU A 6 -6.95 1.64 4.84
N LEU A 7 -6.70 1.69 6.14
CA LEU A 7 -5.35 1.77 6.72
C LEU A 7 -5.00 0.38 7.26
N LEU A 8 -4.03 -0.28 6.65
CA LEU A 8 -3.51 -1.57 7.08
C LEU A 8 -2.13 -1.36 7.72
N ASP A 9 -2.07 -1.37 9.04
CA ASP A 9 -0.85 -1.06 9.81
C ASP A 9 -0.95 -1.75 11.18
N ASP A 10 0.09 -2.50 11.57
CA ASP A 10 0.14 -3.26 12.83
C ASP A 10 0.44 -2.36 14.05
N GLN A 11 0.88 -1.12 13.82
CA GLN A 11 1.14 -0.14 14.87
C GLN A 11 -0.08 0.75 15.15
N GLY A 12 -0.93 0.30 16.09
CA GLY A 12 -2.20 0.95 16.40
C GLY A 12 -2.15 2.47 16.67
N GLU A 13 -1.09 2.99 17.30
CA GLU A 13 -1.00 4.42 17.65
C GLU A 13 -0.87 5.35 16.42
N SER A 14 -0.01 4.99 15.47
CA SER A 14 0.18 5.73 14.22
C SER A 14 -1.08 5.71 13.37
N THR A 15 -1.74 4.56 13.29
CA THR A 15 -2.98 4.36 12.54
C THR A 15 -4.13 5.17 13.09
N LEU A 16 -4.27 5.29 14.42
CA LEU A 16 -5.28 6.14 15.06
C LEU A 16 -5.07 7.63 14.77
N LEU A 17 -3.82 8.07 14.66
CA LEU A 17 -3.51 9.45 14.28
C LEU A 17 -3.90 9.73 12.82
N TYR A 18 -3.56 8.82 11.91
CA TYR A 18 -3.95 8.92 10.49
C TYR A 18 -5.46 8.93 10.33
N LYS A 19 -6.15 8.01 10.99
CA LYS A 19 -7.61 7.95 11.01
C LYS A 19 -8.21 9.29 11.42
N ARG A 20 -7.80 9.84 12.57
CA ARG A 20 -8.32 11.14 13.05
C ARG A 20 -8.11 12.28 12.06
N VAL A 21 -6.98 12.32 11.36
CA VAL A 21 -6.68 13.38 10.39
C VAL A 21 -7.51 13.22 9.12
N LEU A 22 -7.68 11.99 8.63
CA LEU A 22 -8.51 11.68 7.48
C LEU A 22 -9.99 11.97 7.76
N ASP A 23 -10.50 11.55 8.92
CA ASP A 23 -11.87 11.82 9.38
C ASP A 23 -12.14 13.33 9.44
N ARG A 24 -11.22 14.12 10.00
CA ARG A 24 -11.35 15.60 10.03
C ARG A 24 -11.32 16.25 8.66
N ALA A 25 -10.69 15.61 7.68
CA ALA A 25 -10.68 16.08 6.30
C ALA A 25 -11.92 15.64 5.50
N GLY A 26 -12.86 14.93 6.12
CA GLY A 26 -14.10 14.47 5.50
C GLY A 26 -13.96 13.14 4.75
N HIS A 27 -12.90 12.38 5.00
CA HIS A 27 -12.77 10.98 4.54
C HIS A 27 -13.27 10.03 5.63
N GLU A 28 -13.66 8.82 5.26
CA GLU A 28 -13.93 7.74 6.21
C GLU A 28 -12.71 6.82 6.26
N ALA A 29 -11.97 6.82 7.37
CA ALA A 29 -10.81 5.93 7.51
C ALA A 29 -11.14 4.69 8.37
N ILE A 30 -10.85 3.51 7.83
CA ILE A 30 -11.00 2.22 8.50
C ILE A 30 -9.60 1.67 8.81
N ALA A 31 -9.27 1.57 10.09
CA ALA A 31 -7.99 1.03 10.55
C ALA A 31 -8.11 -0.46 10.83
N VAL A 32 -7.19 -1.26 10.29
CA VAL A 32 -7.08 -2.71 10.52
C VAL A 32 -5.61 -3.09 10.72
N GLN A 33 -5.36 -4.10 11.55
CA GLN A 33 -4.01 -4.56 11.89
C GLN A 33 -3.63 -5.89 11.21
N HIS A 34 -4.59 -6.52 10.53
CA HIS A 34 -4.40 -7.85 9.94
C HIS A 34 -4.91 -7.88 8.51
N VAL A 35 -4.16 -8.58 7.66
CA VAL A 35 -4.39 -8.66 6.21
C VAL A 35 -5.70 -9.39 5.89
N ASP A 36 -6.06 -10.41 6.66
CA ASP A 36 -7.34 -11.13 6.53
C ASP A 36 -8.54 -10.21 6.75
N VAL A 37 -8.48 -9.34 7.75
CA VAL A 37 -9.51 -8.33 8.01
C VAL A 37 -9.53 -7.28 6.89
N ALA A 38 -8.36 -6.90 6.36
CA ALA A 38 -8.27 -5.98 5.22
C ALA A 38 -8.94 -6.56 3.96
N LEU A 39 -8.70 -7.84 3.66
CA LEU A 39 -9.31 -8.54 2.51
C LEU A 39 -10.84 -8.47 2.55
N GLY A 40 -11.44 -8.67 3.72
CA GLY A 40 -12.90 -8.62 3.91
C GLY A 40 -13.53 -7.23 3.77
N LYS A 41 -12.74 -6.20 3.43
CA LYS A 41 -13.19 -4.80 3.32
C LYS A 41 -12.87 -4.16 1.97
N LEU A 42 -12.19 -4.86 1.06
CA LEU A 42 -11.72 -4.28 -0.21
C LEU A 42 -12.87 -3.79 -1.10
N ASP A 43 -14.05 -4.38 -1.00
CA ASP A 43 -15.27 -3.99 -1.75
C ASP A 43 -15.90 -2.67 -1.28
N ARG A 44 -15.43 -2.09 -0.18
CA ARG A 44 -16.04 -0.92 0.48
C ARG A 44 -15.16 0.32 0.48
N VAL A 45 -14.00 0.26 -0.16
CA VAL A 45 -12.95 1.29 -0.04
C VAL A 45 -12.49 1.81 -1.40
N ASP A 46 -12.15 3.09 -1.41
CA ASP A 46 -11.64 3.81 -2.58
C ASP A 46 -10.10 3.80 -2.65
N LEU A 47 -9.44 3.50 -1.53
CA LEU A 47 -7.99 3.51 -1.40
C LEU A 47 -7.54 2.60 -0.25
N VAL A 48 -6.42 1.89 -0.45
CA VAL A 48 -5.70 1.17 0.61
C VAL A 48 -4.32 1.79 0.84
N LEU A 49 -4.01 2.12 2.09
CA LEU A 49 -2.66 2.45 2.56
C LEU A 49 -2.12 1.29 3.38
N ILE A 50 -0.98 0.76 2.96
CA ILE A 50 -0.37 -0.46 3.50
C ILE A 50 0.90 -0.09 4.25
N ASP A 51 1.05 -0.46 5.52
CA ASP A 51 2.37 -0.47 6.14
C ASP A 51 3.23 -1.52 5.42
N LEU A 52 4.31 -1.07 4.80
CA LEU A 52 5.24 -1.94 4.09
C LEU A 52 5.77 -3.07 4.98
N MET A 53 5.95 -2.82 6.27
CA MET A 53 6.56 -3.77 7.21
C MET A 53 5.54 -4.62 7.97
N ILE A 54 4.25 -4.59 7.60
CA ILE A 54 3.22 -5.36 8.31
C ILE A 54 3.47 -6.86 8.21
N LEU A 55 3.39 -7.58 9.34
CA LEU A 55 3.60 -9.03 9.44
C LEU A 55 2.41 -9.72 10.14
N PRO A 56 2.11 -10.99 9.82
CA PRO A 56 2.56 -11.81 8.67
C PRO A 56 1.58 -11.79 7.49
N ALA A 57 2.05 -12.18 6.30
CA ALA A 57 1.17 -12.43 5.15
C ALA A 57 0.36 -13.73 5.33
N PRO A 58 -0.93 -13.77 4.98
CA PRO A 58 -1.76 -14.96 5.09
C PRO A 58 -1.41 -15.99 4.01
N ALA A 59 -1.67 -17.27 4.29
CA ALA A 59 -1.34 -18.39 3.39
C ALA A 59 -1.96 -18.28 1.98
N VAL A 60 -3.09 -17.58 1.83
CA VAL A 60 -3.72 -17.32 0.53
C VAL A 60 -2.82 -16.51 -0.42
N MET A 61 -1.79 -15.83 0.11
CA MET A 61 -0.82 -15.03 -0.64
C MET A 61 0.54 -15.72 -0.77
N GLN A 62 0.61 -17.05 -0.60
CA GLN A 62 1.88 -17.79 -0.65
C GLN A 62 2.63 -17.53 -1.96
N ARG A 63 1.90 -17.46 -3.08
CA ARG A 63 2.48 -17.17 -4.39
C ARG A 63 3.22 -15.83 -4.39
N GLU A 64 2.56 -14.77 -3.95
CA GLU A 64 3.14 -13.44 -3.86
C GLU A 64 4.27 -13.39 -2.82
N ALA A 65 4.12 -14.13 -1.70
CA ALA A 65 5.16 -14.26 -0.68
C ALA A 65 6.45 -14.88 -1.25
N ASP A 66 6.35 -15.93 -2.06
CA ASP A 66 7.50 -16.57 -2.70
C ASP A 66 8.24 -15.61 -3.65
N ILE A 67 7.49 -14.78 -4.39
CA ILE A 67 8.04 -13.76 -5.30
C ILE A 67 8.79 -12.69 -4.51
N VAL A 68 8.17 -12.14 -3.46
CA VAL A 68 8.81 -11.13 -2.60
C VAL A 68 10.05 -11.74 -1.92
N GLN A 69 9.94 -12.93 -1.34
CA GLN A 69 11.06 -13.59 -0.67
C GLN A 69 12.23 -13.85 -1.63
N ALA A 70 11.96 -14.29 -2.86
CA ALA A 70 13.00 -14.43 -3.88
C ALA A 70 13.65 -13.07 -4.22
N GLY A 71 12.85 -12.02 -4.39
CA GLY A 71 13.34 -10.66 -4.63
C GLY A 71 14.27 -10.15 -3.52
N TYR A 72 13.86 -10.32 -2.26
CA TYR A 72 14.66 -9.91 -1.09
C TYR A 72 15.96 -10.69 -0.98
N ARG A 73 15.94 -12.01 -1.20
CA ARG A 73 17.16 -12.83 -1.26
C ARG A 73 18.12 -12.35 -2.35
N ASN A 74 17.60 -12.08 -3.55
CA ASN A 74 18.42 -11.60 -4.67
C ASN A 74 18.99 -10.19 -4.42
N ALA A 75 18.28 -9.35 -3.66
CA ALA A 75 18.74 -8.03 -3.25
C ALA A 75 19.67 -8.07 -2.03
N GLY A 76 19.96 -9.24 -1.45
CA GLY A 76 20.78 -9.39 -0.25
C GLY A 76 20.13 -8.81 1.02
N GLN A 77 18.81 -8.67 1.05
CA GLN A 77 18.08 -8.12 2.19
C GLN A 77 17.57 -9.24 3.10
N ALA A 78 17.86 -9.13 4.40
CA ALA A 78 17.54 -10.16 5.39
C ALA A 78 16.07 -10.15 5.85
N GLU A 79 15.43 -8.97 5.85
CA GLU A 79 14.07 -8.79 6.33
C GLU A 79 13.10 -8.51 5.18
N MET A 80 12.08 -9.34 5.05
CA MET A 80 11.06 -9.21 4.02
C MET A 80 9.97 -8.19 4.40
N ALA A 81 9.67 -7.24 3.52
CA ALA A 81 8.48 -6.39 3.66
C ALA A 81 7.21 -7.18 3.32
N SER A 82 6.54 -7.70 4.33
CA SER A 82 5.31 -8.48 4.13
C SER A 82 4.12 -7.63 3.67
N GLY A 83 4.15 -6.30 3.87
CA GLY A 83 3.19 -5.40 3.22
C GLY A 83 3.29 -5.41 1.70
N GLN A 84 4.50 -5.60 1.15
CA GLN A 84 4.69 -5.71 -0.30
C GLN A 84 4.06 -6.99 -0.86
N VAL A 85 3.95 -8.06 -0.07
CA VAL A 85 3.21 -9.27 -0.45
C VAL A 85 1.74 -8.92 -0.69
N PHE A 86 1.13 -8.15 0.21
CA PHE A 86 -0.25 -7.73 0.06
C PHE A 86 -0.45 -6.79 -1.13
N GLY A 87 0.46 -5.83 -1.34
CA GLY A 87 0.36 -4.95 -2.51
C GLY A 87 0.55 -5.71 -3.83
N LEU A 88 1.44 -6.71 -3.91
CA LEU A 88 1.49 -7.60 -5.09
C LEU A 88 0.20 -8.41 -5.28
N TYR A 89 -0.41 -8.86 -4.19
CA TYR A 89 -1.70 -9.56 -4.26
C TYR A 89 -2.79 -8.64 -4.86
N LEU A 90 -2.82 -7.37 -4.45
CA LEU A 90 -3.71 -6.36 -5.01
C LEU A 90 -3.35 -6.05 -6.46
N TRP A 91 -2.07 -5.91 -6.81
CA TRP A 91 -1.59 -5.65 -8.16
C TRP A 91 -2.06 -6.71 -9.14
N ALA A 92 -1.87 -7.99 -8.80
CA ALA A 92 -2.26 -9.11 -9.64
C ALA A 92 -3.77 -9.19 -9.88
N ARG A 93 -4.58 -8.57 -9.02
CA ARG A 93 -6.04 -8.60 -9.05
C ARG A 93 -6.67 -7.25 -9.33
N ARG A 94 -5.87 -6.22 -9.63
CA ARG A 94 -6.31 -4.81 -9.69
C ARG A 94 -7.42 -4.57 -10.72
N SER A 95 -7.44 -5.31 -11.82
CA SER A 95 -8.49 -5.19 -12.85
C SER A 95 -9.85 -5.71 -12.35
N SER A 96 -9.86 -6.63 -11.39
CA SER A 96 -11.08 -7.14 -10.75
C SER A 96 -11.47 -6.36 -9.50
N LEU A 97 -10.49 -5.99 -8.68
CA LEU A 97 -10.72 -5.28 -7.42
C LEU A 97 -11.03 -3.80 -7.65
N LYS A 98 -10.43 -3.18 -8.68
CA LYS A 98 -10.56 -1.75 -9.01
C LYS A 98 -10.23 -0.78 -7.85
N VAL A 99 -9.39 -1.21 -6.90
CA VAL A 99 -8.98 -0.39 -5.75
C VAL A 99 -7.50 0.03 -5.87
N PRO A 100 -7.21 1.35 -5.96
CA PRO A 100 -5.87 1.90 -5.81
C PRO A 100 -5.25 1.57 -4.46
N TYR A 101 -3.92 1.45 -4.43
CA TYR A 101 -3.18 1.30 -3.18
C TYR A 101 -1.83 2.00 -3.22
N GLY A 102 -1.26 2.21 -2.03
CA GLY A 102 0.14 2.54 -1.86
C GLY A 102 0.65 2.16 -0.48
N TYR A 103 1.92 2.42 -0.25
CA TYR A 103 2.65 2.01 0.92
C TYR A 103 2.99 3.21 1.79
N VAL A 104 3.01 2.98 3.10
CA VAL A 104 3.55 3.90 4.11
C VAL A 104 4.61 3.13 4.89
N SER A 105 5.79 3.72 5.12
CA SER A 105 6.82 3.04 5.89
C SER A 105 7.86 4.00 6.45
N SER A 106 8.42 3.70 7.60
CA SER A 106 9.66 4.34 8.07
C SER A 106 10.90 3.89 7.28
N HIS A 107 10.77 2.82 6.49
CA HIS A 107 11.83 2.21 5.69
C HIS A 107 11.41 2.07 4.22
N PRO A 108 11.05 3.16 3.52
CA PRO A 108 10.60 3.10 2.13
C PRO A 108 11.66 2.55 1.16
N GLU A 109 12.94 2.55 1.56
CA GLU A 109 14.05 1.93 0.85
C GLU A 109 13.97 0.40 0.79
N LYS A 110 13.23 -0.23 1.70
CA LYS A 110 13.02 -1.69 1.69
C LYS A 110 12.12 -2.13 0.53
N TRP A 111 11.18 -1.28 0.09
CA TRP A 111 10.29 -1.64 -1.03
C TRP A 111 11.09 -1.95 -2.29
N LEU A 112 10.94 -3.17 -2.80
CA LEU A 112 11.71 -3.64 -3.95
C LEU A 112 11.04 -3.23 -5.25
N ARG A 113 11.83 -2.65 -6.15
CA ARG A 113 11.41 -2.42 -7.54
C ARG A 113 11.42 -3.72 -8.32
N ASN A 114 10.65 -3.75 -9.41
CA ASN A 114 10.71 -4.78 -10.45
C ASN A 114 10.29 -6.19 -9.99
N LEU A 115 9.52 -6.30 -8.92
CA LEU A 115 8.84 -7.55 -8.60
C LEU A 115 7.73 -7.79 -9.62
N LYS A 116 7.66 -9.01 -10.14
CA LYS A 116 6.76 -9.40 -11.22
C LYS A 116 5.78 -10.47 -10.76
N VAL A 117 4.53 -10.32 -11.18
CA VAL A 117 3.51 -11.37 -11.13
C VAL A 117 2.99 -11.56 -12.56
N ASP A 118 3.12 -12.77 -13.13
CA ASP A 118 2.67 -13.07 -14.51
C ASP A 118 3.22 -12.08 -15.56
N ASP A 119 4.52 -11.76 -15.48
CA ASP A 119 5.24 -10.77 -16.30
C ASP A 119 4.88 -9.29 -16.09
N ASP A 120 3.91 -9.02 -15.24
CA ASP A 120 3.46 -7.68 -14.91
C ASP A 120 4.20 -7.14 -13.69
N THR A 121 4.87 -5.99 -13.88
CA THR A 121 5.70 -5.38 -12.85
C THR A 121 4.88 -4.39 -12.03
N GLU A 122 4.93 -4.53 -10.71
CA GLU A 122 4.28 -3.58 -9.80
C GLU A 122 4.73 -2.14 -10.10
N PHE A 123 3.76 -1.26 -10.35
CA PHE A 123 3.98 0.16 -10.69
C PHE A 123 4.91 0.38 -11.89
N ALA A 124 4.83 -0.49 -12.90
CA ALA A 124 5.61 -0.36 -14.13
C ALA A 124 5.54 1.06 -14.73
N GLY A 125 6.71 1.60 -15.06
CA GLY A 125 6.84 2.91 -15.72
C GLY A 125 6.66 4.13 -14.80
N MET A 126 6.51 3.96 -13.48
CA MET A 126 6.45 5.08 -12.55
C MET A 126 7.76 5.91 -12.56
N SER A 127 7.62 7.21 -12.42
CA SER A 127 8.73 8.15 -12.19
C SER A 127 9.17 8.13 -10.73
N GLU A 128 10.33 8.74 -10.42
CA GLU A 128 10.78 8.88 -9.04
C GLU A 128 9.84 9.75 -8.19
N ALA A 129 9.20 10.75 -8.81
CA ALA A 129 8.23 11.60 -8.12
C ALA A 129 6.97 10.81 -7.72
N GLU A 130 6.48 9.96 -8.62
CA GLU A 130 5.35 9.06 -8.34
C GLU A 130 5.73 7.98 -7.33
N ARG A 131 6.94 7.42 -7.41
CA ARG A 131 7.44 6.48 -6.39
C ARG A 131 7.34 7.07 -4.99
N LYS A 132 7.74 8.33 -4.80
CA LYS A 132 7.64 9.01 -3.49
C LYS A 132 6.19 9.24 -3.04
N GLN A 133 5.22 9.17 -3.95
CA GLN A 133 3.80 9.17 -3.61
C GLN A 133 3.25 7.76 -3.38
N LEU A 134 3.70 6.75 -4.13
CA LEU A 134 3.23 5.37 -4.02
C LEU A 134 3.87 4.61 -2.86
N VAL A 135 5.08 5.00 -2.46
CA VAL A 135 5.83 4.46 -1.32
C VAL A 135 6.23 5.65 -0.45
N LEU A 136 5.33 6.02 0.45
CA LEU A 136 5.47 7.18 1.30
C LEU A 136 6.39 6.90 2.48
N ASP A 137 7.39 7.75 2.65
CA ASP A 137 8.18 7.81 3.87
C ASP A 137 7.33 8.35 5.04
N ARG A 138 7.10 7.51 6.05
CA ARG A 138 6.40 7.85 7.29
C ARG A 138 7.07 9.02 8.02
N ASN A 139 8.40 9.13 7.95
CA ASN A 139 9.13 10.24 8.55
C ASN A 139 8.98 11.55 7.74
N ALA A 140 8.73 11.44 6.43
CA ALA A 140 8.43 12.58 5.57
C ALA A 140 7.00 13.12 5.77
N LEU A 141 6.10 12.34 6.41
CA LEU A 141 4.84 12.85 6.99
C LEU A 141 5.10 13.71 8.24
N ARG A 142 6.07 14.64 8.15
CA ARG A 142 6.40 15.64 9.19
C ARG A 142 5.18 16.40 9.70
N LYS A 143 4.14 16.50 8.87
CA LYS A 143 2.81 16.99 9.24
C LYS A 143 1.78 15.98 8.76
N VAL A 144 1.18 15.24 9.67
CA VAL A 144 0.08 14.30 9.35
C VAL A 144 -1.05 15.00 8.60
N SER A 145 -1.23 16.31 8.78
CA SER A 145 -2.21 17.12 8.03
C SER A 145 -2.02 17.12 6.51
N ALA A 146 -0.88 16.69 5.98
CA ALA A 146 -0.66 16.53 4.54
C ALA A 146 -1.24 15.21 3.97
N LEU A 147 -1.63 14.27 4.84
CA LEU A 147 -2.10 12.93 4.47
C LEU A 147 -3.34 12.94 3.56
N PRO A 148 -4.39 13.75 3.77
CA PRO A 148 -5.55 13.79 2.88
C PRO A 148 -5.18 14.15 1.44
N GLY A 149 -4.34 15.18 1.26
CA GLY A 149 -3.86 15.59 -0.05
C GLY A 149 -2.96 14.54 -0.70
N HIS A 150 -2.23 13.76 0.09
CA HIS A 150 -1.44 12.64 -0.42
C HIS A 150 -2.33 11.50 -0.93
N CYS A 151 -3.38 11.14 -0.18
CA CYS A 151 -4.35 10.12 -0.61
C CYS A 151 -4.97 10.47 -1.97
N GLN A 152 -5.36 11.74 -2.16
CA GLN A 152 -5.90 12.20 -3.44
C GLN A 152 -4.88 12.06 -4.58
N ARG A 153 -3.62 12.49 -4.37
CA ARG A 153 -2.56 12.36 -5.39
C ARG A 153 -2.29 10.92 -5.76
N LEU A 154 -2.32 10.02 -4.79
CA LEU A 154 -2.11 8.59 -5.02
C LEU A 154 -3.20 8.04 -5.94
N VAL A 155 -4.48 8.33 -5.67
CA VAL A 155 -5.60 7.96 -6.55
C VAL A 155 -5.45 8.56 -7.96
N ASP A 156 -5.03 9.83 -8.04
CA ASP A 156 -4.83 10.52 -9.33
C ASP A 156 -3.71 9.88 -10.16
N ILE A 157 -2.62 9.42 -9.53
CA ILE A 157 -1.55 8.67 -10.19
C ILE A 157 -2.11 7.38 -10.80
N TRP A 158 -2.84 6.59 -10.01
CA TRP A 158 -3.45 5.34 -10.49
C TRP A 158 -4.39 5.57 -11.68
N ARG A 159 -5.20 6.63 -11.62
CA ARG A 159 -6.10 7.01 -12.72
C ARG A 159 -5.33 7.43 -13.97
N THR A 160 -4.30 8.27 -13.81
CA THR A 160 -3.48 8.77 -14.93
C THR A 160 -2.72 7.64 -15.60
N ARG A 161 -2.22 6.68 -14.81
CA ARG A 161 -1.50 5.49 -15.29
C ARG A 161 -2.40 4.40 -15.82
N GLN A 162 -3.72 4.53 -15.64
CA GLN A 162 -4.71 3.55 -16.07
C GLN A 162 -4.45 2.13 -15.54
N TRP A 163 -3.75 2.00 -14.41
CA TRP A 163 -3.36 0.68 -13.88
C TRP A 163 -4.53 -0.18 -13.44
N LEU A 164 -5.70 0.42 -13.17
CA LEU A 164 -6.90 -0.33 -12.83
C LEU A 164 -7.59 -0.96 -14.04
N GLN A 165 -7.18 -0.70 -15.28
CA GLN A 165 -7.84 -1.24 -16.47
C GLN A 165 -7.66 -2.75 -16.58
#